data_AF-A0AAD7UNV0-F1
#
_entry.id   AF-A0AAD7UNV0-F1
#
_cell.length_a   1.000
_cell.length_b   1.000
_cell.length_c   1.000
_cell.angle_alpha   90.00
_cell.angle_beta   90.00
_cell.angle_gamma   90.00
#
_symmetry.space_group_name_H-M   'P 1'
#
loop_
_entity.id
_entity.type
_entity.pdbx_description
1 polymer ?
#
loop_
_entity_poly.entity_id
_entity_poly.type
_entity_poly.pdbx_seq_one_letter_code
_entity_poly.pdbx_strand_id
1 'polypeptide(L)'
;MEVHYADSRVGAAHCRIPKEKVLDGAGRVWAELKEVFESNPVVCLKGLDLSPSELEAVLDCLGRRVVGKPPLAYERWPGQSPGVEGCPHLALLGNYRARRDNDWGVKCSEGDQIAEYKPATMDASEFHTDGSFLALPKAGVALYAPMINPRALPPEGGETRFASCDVDGLPRVLVERLRGLSAVHS
;
A
#
# COMPACT_ATOMS: atom_id res chain seq x y z
N MET A 1 -19.52 -6.98 7.96
CA MET A 1 -18.57 -6.81 6.86
C MET A 1 -18.97 -7.78 5.77
N GLU A 2 -19.00 -7.37 4.50
CA GLU A 2 -19.20 -8.29 3.39
C GLU A 2 -17.81 -8.59 2.79
N VAL A 3 -17.45 -9.88 2.70
CA VAL A 3 -16.15 -10.35 2.20
C VAL A 3 -16.36 -11.20 0.97
N HIS A 4 -15.71 -10.85 -0.13
CA HIS A 4 -15.68 -11.65 -1.36
C HIS A 4 -14.24 -12.05 -1.67
N TYR A 5 -14.01 -13.31 -2.05
CA TYR A 5 -12.68 -13.81 -2.39
C TYR A 5 -12.43 -13.69 -3.89
N ALA A 6 -11.24 -13.25 -4.29
CA ALA A 6 -10.77 -13.27 -5.67
C ALA A 6 -9.56 -14.20 -5.82
N ASP A 7 -9.70 -15.16 -6.74
CA ASP A 7 -8.73 -16.10 -7.34
C ASP A 7 -7.62 -16.76 -6.47
N SER A 8 -7.45 -18.07 -6.64
CA SER A 8 -6.99 -19.03 -5.63
C SER A 8 -5.47 -19.27 -5.56
N ARG A 9 -4.61 -18.33 -5.96
CA ARG A 9 -3.13 -18.54 -5.91
C ARG A 9 -2.36 -17.55 -5.04
N VAL A 10 -2.84 -16.31 -4.91
CA VAL A 10 -2.25 -15.32 -4.01
C VAL A 10 -3.19 -15.03 -2.84
N GLY A 11 -4.48 -15.35 -2.91
CA GLY A 11 -5.44 -15.09 -1.83
C GLY A 11 -5.71 -13.60 -1.71
N ALA A 12 -6.76 -13.13 -2.38
CA ALA A 12 -7.24 -11.76 -2.27
C ALA A 12 -8.64 -11.73 -1.66
N ALA A 13 -8.83 -10.86 -0.66
CA ALA A 13 -10.14 -10.58 -0.08
C ALA A 13 -10.60 -9.17 -0.45
N HIS A 14 -11.87 -9.04 -0.83
CA HIS A 14 -12.51 -7.75 -1.04
C HIS A 14 -13.50 -7.51 0.09
N CYS A 15 -13.28 -6.46 0.87
CA CYS A 15 -14.13 -6.10 1.98
C CYS A 15 -14.85 -4.78 1.69
N ARG A 16 -16.16 -4.73 1.95
CA ARG A 16 -16.90 -3.46 2.00
C ARG A 16 -17.19 -3.11 3.45
N ILE A 17 -16.61 -2.01 3.89
CA ILE A 17 -16.75 -1.50 5.26
C ILE A 17 -17.15 -0.03 5.17
N PRO A 18 -18.24 0.40 5.83
CA PRO A 18 -18.62 1.81 5.88
C PRO A 18 -17.47 2.66 6.44
N LYS A 19 -17.20 3.81 5.82
CA LYS A 19 -16.12 4.73 6.20
C LYS A 19 -16.16 5.05 7.70
N GLU A 20 -17.36 5.30 8.22
CA GLU A 20 -17.58 5.67 9.62
C GLU A 20 -17.07 4.57 10.57
N LYS A 21 -17.26 3.31 10.19
CA LYS A 21 -16.80 2.16 11.00
C LYS A 21 -15.30 1.94 10.94
N VAL A 22 -14.65 2.33 9.84
CA VAL A 22 -13.19 2.30 9.74
C VAL A 22 -12.60 3.42 10.61
N LEU A 23 -13.18 4.63 10.54
CA LEU A 23 -12.69 5.80 11.26
C LEU A 23 -12.99 5.80 12.76
N ASP A 24 -14.05 5.12 13.21
CA ASP A 24 -14.40 5.00 14.62
C ASP A 24 -13.24 4.44 15.47
N GLY A 25 -12.31 3.68 14.86
CA GLY A 25 -11.05 3.26 15.48
C GLY A 25 -11.18 2.31 16.67
N ALA A 26 -12.38 2.18 17.25
CA ALA A 26 -12.70 1.46 18.47
C ALA A 26 -13.72 0.35 18.14
N GLY A 27 -13.29 -0.74 17.49
CA GLY A 27 -14.28 -1.75 17.14
C GLY A 27 -13.80 -3.08 16.62
N ARG A 28 -14.72 -4.04 16.78
CA ARG A 28 -14.77 -5.40 16.21
C ARG A 28 -14.33 -5.47 14.74
N VAL A 29 -14.51 -4.40 13.97
CA VAL A 29 -14.06 -4.29 12.57
C VAL A 29 -12.57 -4.53 12.40
N TRP A 30 -11.73 -4.00 13.29
CA TRP A 30 -10.28 -4.21 13.19
C TRP A 30 -9.86 -5.63 13.56
N ALA A 31 -10.59 -6.28 14.46
CA ALA A 31 -10.38 -7.70 14.78
C ALA A 31 -10.82 -8.59 13.61
N GLU A 32 -11.99 -8.34 13.03
CA GLU A 32 -12.47 -9.05 11.83
C GLU A 32 -11.52 -8.83 10.64
N LEU A 33 -10.99 -7.62 10.45
CA LEU A 33 -9.98 -7.36 9.43
C LEU A 33 -8.70 -8.14 9.69
N LYS A 34 -8.25 -8.24 10.95
CA LYS A 34 -7.06 -9.01 11.29
C LYS A 34 -7.18 -10.47 10.86
N GLU A 35 -8.31 -11.12 11.15
CA GLU A 35 -8.59 -12.49 10.71
C GLU A 35 -8.54 -12.62 9.17
N VAL A 36 -9.06 -11.61 8.45
CA VAL A 36 -9.00 -11.58 6.98
C VAL A 36 -7.56 -11.45 6.48
N PHE A 37 -6.75 -10.58 7.08
CA PHE A 37 -5.34 -10.39 6.72
C PHE A 37 -4.48 -11.63 7.01
N GLU A 38 -4.78 -12.36 8.08
CA GLU A 38 -4.07 -13.62 8.41
C GLU A 38 -4.30 -14.71 7.35
N SER A 39 -5.42 -14.65 6.64
CA SER A 39 -5.79 -15.63 5.61
C SER A 39 -5.57 -15.14 4.17
N ASN A 40 -5.31 -13.84 3.98
CA ASN A 40 -5.22 -13.22 2.65
C ASN A 40 -4.08 -12.20 2.65
N PRO A 41 -2.97 -12.42 1.91
CA PRO A 41 -1.89 -11.44 1.81
C PRO A 41 -2.30 -10.16 1.06
N VAL A 42 -3.43 -10.17 0.34
CA VAL A 42 -4.00 -8.97 -0.29
C VAL A 42 -5.42 -8.74 0.19
N VAL A 43 -5.69 -7.54 0.73
CA VAL A 43 -7.03 -7.13 1.15
C VAL A 43 -7.40 -5.79 0.49
N CYS A 44 -8.48 -5.79 -0.29
CA CYS A 44 -9.02 -4.61 -0.94
C CYS A 44 -10.22 -4.06 -0.18
N LEU A 45 -10.08 -2.89 0.45
CA LEU A 45 -11.19 -2.17 1.07
C LEU A 45 -11.89 -1.29 0.04
N LYS A 46 -13.16 -1.58 -0.25
CA LYS A 46 -13.94 -0.86 -1.28
C LYS A 46 -14.82 0.24 -0.69
N GLY A 47 -14.98 1.33 -1.45
CA GLY A 47 -15.94 2.40 -1.15
C GLY A 47 -15.50 3.33 -0.03
N LEU A 48 -14.19 3.48 0.18
CA LEU A 48 -13.63 4.44 1.11
C LEU A 48 -13.27 5.72 0.37
N ASP A 49 -13.90 6.83 0.77
CA ASP A 49 -13.55 8.18 0.33
C ASP A 49 -12.93 8.92 1.52
N LEU A 50 -11.61 8.83 1.65
CA LEU A 50 -10.81 9.34 2.76
C LEU A 50 -10.03 10.59 2.33
N SER A 51 -10.03 11.59 3.20
CA SER A 51 -9.04 12.66 3.18
C SER A 51 -7.65 12.13 3.57
N PRO A 52 -6.56 12.89 3.34
CA PRO A 52 -5.23 12.47 3.78
C PRO A 52 -5.13 12.22 5.30
N SER A 53 -5.74 13.07 6.13
CA SER A 53 -5.73 12.90 7.59
C SER A 53 -6.55 11.69 8.04
N GLU A 54 -7.65 11.39 7.35
CA GLU A 54 -8.43 10.18 7.59
C GLU A 54 -7.62 8.94 7.18
N LEU A 55 -6.95 8.96 6.03
CA LEU A 55 -6.10 7.86 5.57
C LEU A 55 -4.93 7.60 6.54
N GLU A 56 -4.31 8.65 7.06
CA GLU A 56 -3.28 8.57 8.11
C GLU A 56 -3.80 7.86 9.36
N ALA A 57 -5.01 8.21 9.84
CA ALA A 57 -5.63 7.57 11.00
C ALA A 57 -5.97 6.09 10.74
N VAL A 58 -6.47 5.76 9.54
CA VAL A 58 -6.71 4.39 9.09
C VAL A 58 -5.42 3.59 9.07
N LEU A 59 -4.33 4.17 8.57
CA LEU A 59 -3.02 3.51 8.50
C LEU A 59 -2.42 3.24 9.89
N ASP A 60 -2.56 4.18 10.83
CA ASP A 60 -2.15 3.95 12.23
C ASP A 60 -2.95 2.80 12.87
N CYS A 61 -4.27 2.77 12.65
CA CYS A 61 -5.11 1.68 13.13
C CYS A 61 -4.73 0.32 12.51
N LEU A 62 -4.50 0.27 11.19
CA LEU A 62 -4.03 -0.93 10.49
C LEU A 62 -2.71 -1.42 11.06
N GLY A 63 -1.71 -0.54 11.16
CA GLY A 63 -0.41 -0.90 11.70
C GLY A 63 -0.54 -1.49 13.11
N ARG A 64 -1.16 -0.76 14.04
CA ARG A 64 -1.19 -1.16 15.45
C ARG A 64 -2.08 -2.36 15.72
N ARG A 65 -3.27 -2.42 15.12
CA ARG A 65 -4.31 -3.40 15.49
C ARG A 65 -4.29 -4.66 14.63
N VAL A 66 -3.87 -4.53 13.37
CA VAL A 66 -3.82 -5.66 12.42
C VAL A 66 -2.41 -6.22 12.36
N VAL A 67 -1.42 -5.39 12.03
CA VAL A 67 -0.02 -5.83 11.85
C VAL A 67 0.73 -5.98 13.19
N GLY A 68 0.29 -5.27 14.23
CA GLY A 68 0.95 -5.24 15.54
C GLY A 68 2.19 -4.35 15.61
N LYS A 69 2.40 -3.45 14.64
CA LYS A 69 3.52 -2.50 14.59
C LYS A 69 3.02 -1.13 14.12
N PRO A 70 3.47 -0.01 14.74
CA PRO A 70 3.11 1.30 14.22
C PRO A 70 3.56 1.44 12.76
N PRO A 71 2.84 2.21 11.93
CA PRO A 71 3.31 2.50 10.58
C PRO A 71 4.71 3.13 10.65
N LEU A 72 5.55 2.76 9.70
CA LEU A 72 6.90 3.31 9.61
C LEU A 72 6.84 4.65 8.91
N ALA A 73 7.43 5.68 9.52
CA ALA A 73 7.61 6.96 8.85
C ALA A 73 8.35 6.72 7.55
N TYR A 74 7.88 7.34 6.47
CA TYR A 74 8.51 7.18 5.17
C TYR A 74 9.78 8.02 5.15
N GLU A 75 10.94 7.37 5.33
CA GLU A 75 12.24 8.05 5.28
C GLU A 75 12.50 8.54 3.86
N ARG A 76 12.56 9.87 3.71
CA ARG A 76 12.64 10.50 2.39
C ARG A 76 14.07 10.60 1.89
N TRP A 77 14.30 10.15 0.66
CA TRP A 77 15.57 10.34 -0.05
C TRP A 77 15.46 11.41 -1.14
N PRO A 78 16.58 11.98 -1.63
CA PRO A 78 16.56 12.99 -2.69
C PRO A 78 15.80 12.50 -3.94
N GLY A 79 14.85 13.32 -4.42
CA GLY A 79 14.01 12.99 -5.59
C GLY A 79 12.65 12.38 -5.25
N GLN A 80 12.31 12.19 -3.98
CA GLN A 80 10.98 11.76 -3.54
C GLN A 80 9.94 12.88 -3.45
N SER A 81 8.69 12.46 -3.32
CA SER A 81 7.51 13.32 -3.23
C SER A 81 7.65 14.19 -1.99
N PRO A 82 7.27 15.48 -2.08
CA PRO A 82 7.21 16.27 -0.88
C PRO A 82 6.14 15.71 0.05
N GLY A 83 6.30 15.96 1.34
CA GLY A 83 5.43 15.40 2.35
C GLY A 83 4.03 15.95 2.34
N VAL A 84 3.11 15.08 2.72
CA VAL A 84 1.77 15.51 3.13
C VAL A 84 1.83 16.02 4.56
N GLU A 85 1.43 17.28 4.76
CA GLU A 85 1.39 17.94 6.05
C GLU A 85 0.49 17.18 7.03
N GLY A 86 0.99 16.97 8.26
CA GLY A 86 0.30 16.21 9.29
C GLY A 86 0.17 14.71 9.04
N CYS A 87 0.67 14.19 7.91
CA CYS A 87 0.54 12.79 7.52
C CYS A 87 1.91 12.16 7.20
N PRO A 88 2.76 11.93 8.21
CA PRO A 88 4.15 11.49 8.05
C PRO A 88 4.30 10.11 7.41
N HIS A 89 3.25 9.28 7.42
CA HIS A 89 3.28 7.93 6.87
C HIS A 89 2.80 7.87 5.41
N LEU A 90 2.34 9.00 4.85
CA LEU A 90 1.82 9.07 3.48
C LEU A 90 2.89 9.57 2.50
N ALA A 91 2.86 8.97 1.31
CA ALA A 91 3.61 9.40 0.14
C ALA A 91 2.68 9.43 -1.07
N LEU A 92 2.87 10.38 -1.99
CA LEU A 92 2.10 10.45 -3.21
C LEU A 92 2.84 9.71 -4.31
N LEU A 93 2.16 8.76 -4.97
CA LEU A 93 2.69 8.00 -6.10
C LEU A 93 1.99 8.43 -7.39
N GLY A 94 2.74 8.59 -8.48
CA GLY A 94 2.20 8.87 -9.80
C GLY A 94 2.75 10.15 -10.44
N ASN A 95 2.18 10.51 -11.58
CA ASN A 95 2.59 11.69 -12.35
C ASN A 95 1.70 12.90 -12.06
N TYR A 96 1.57 13.26 -10.78
CA TYR A 96 0.69 14.35 -10.35
C TYR A 96 1.45 15.67 -10.26
N ARG A 97 0.82 16.71 -10.82
CA ARG A 97 1.21 18.10 -10.63
C ARG A 97 0.20 18.85 -9.77
N ALA A 98 0.68 19.74 -8.93
CA ALA A 98 -0.15 20.62 -8.12
C ALA A 98 -1.06 21.47 -9.02
N ARG A 99 -2.37 21.48 -8.71
CA ARG A 99 -3.33 22.33 -9.44
C ARG A 99 -3.49 23.71 -8.80
N ARG A 100 -2.91 23.90 -7.62
CA ARG A 100 -2.96 25.10 -6.80
C ARG A 100 -1.85 25.02 -5.75
N ASP A 101 -1.58 26.13 -5.10
CA ASP A 101 -0.67 26.16 -3.96
C ASP A 101 -1.18 25.26 -2.83
N ASN A 102 -0.24 24.55 -2.21
CA ASN A 102 -0.49 23.60 -1.12
C ASN A 102 -1.49 22.47 -1.46
N ASP A 103 -1.58 22.06 -2.73
CA ASP A 103 -2.53 21.01 -3.14
C ASP A 103 -2.26 19.71 -2.38
N TRP A 104 -3.34 19.00 -2.00
CA TRP A 104 -3.28 17.75 -1.22
C TRP A 104 -2.55 17.84 0.13
N GLY A 105 -2.38 19.05 0.69
CA GLY A 105 -1.62 19.25 1.92
C GLY A 105 -0.11 19.13 1.72
N VAL A 106 0.37 19.15 0.48
CA VAL A 106 1.79 19.13 0.15
C VAL A 106 2.27 20.57 0.01
N LYS A 107 3.35 20.96 0.68
CA LYS A 107 3.92 22.31 0.51
C LYS A 107 4.53 22.45 -0.90
N CYS A 108 3.76 23.02 -1.82
CA CYS A 108 4.09 23.18 -3.23
C CYS A 108 3.44 24.43 -3.82
N SER A 109 3.94 24.87 -4.97
CA SER A 109 3.33 25.88 -5.84
C SER A 109 2.50 25.21 -6.93
N GLU A 110 1.54 25.92 -7.52
CA GLU A 110 0.85 25.45 -8.74
C GLU A 110 1.86 25.03 -9.83
N GLY A 111 1.64 23.85 -10.42
CA GLY A 111 2.48 23.27 -11.47
C GLY A 111 3.63 22.40 -10.98
N ASP A 112 4.00 22.46 -9.68
CA ASP A 112 5.04 21.62 -9.09
C ASP A 112 4.69 20.13 -9.21
N GLN A 113 5.71 19.27 -9.37
CA GLN A 113 5.56 17.82 -9.25
C GLN A 113 5.36 17.47 -7.78
N ILE A 114 4.22 16.89 -7.43
CA ILE A 114 3.86 16.58 -6.03
C ILE A 114 3.86 15.09 -5.70
N ALA A 115 4.02 14.23 -6.70
CA ALA A 115 4.06 12.79 -6.52
C ALA A 115 5.34 12.17 -7.09
N GLU A 116 5.77 11.07 -6.47
CA GLU A 116 6.84 10.22 -6.96
C GLU A 116 6.38 9.55 -8.24
N TYR A 117 6.92 10.04 -9.34
CA TYR A 117 6.97 9.23 -10.53
C TYR A 117 8.04 8.17 -10.30
N LYS A 118 7.62 6.95 -9.92
CA LYS A 118 8.41 5.76 -10.25
C LYS A 118 8.13 5.54 -11.73
N PRO A 119 9.01 5.93 -12.69
CA PRO A 119 8.85 5.46 -14.04
C PRO A 119 8.84 3.94 -13.97
N ALA A 120 7.67 3.34 -14.14
CA ALA A 120 7.61 2.14 -14.94
C ALA A 120 8.32 2.54 -16.23
N THR A 121 9.57 2.15 -16.41
CA THR A 121 10.34 2.39 -17.63
C THR A 121 9.70 1.58 -18.75
N MET A 122 8.48 1.94 -19.16
CA MET A 122 7.59 1.30 -20.15
C MET A 122 7.41 -0.22 -20.09
N ASP A 123 8.08 -0.91 -19.17
CA ASP A 123 8.10 -2.35 -18.96
C ASP A 123 8.07 -2.62 -17.45
N ALA A 124 6.94 -2.34 -16.77
CA ALA A 124 6.73 -2.67 -15.35
C ALA A 124 6.59 -4.19 -15.12
N SER A 125 7.56 -4.96 -15.60
CA SER A 125 7.68 -6.40 -15.41
C SER A 125 8.66 -6.78 -14.30
N GLU A 126 9.02 -5.84 -13.42
CA GLU A 126 9.89 -6.09 -12.27
C GLU A 126 9.08 -6.28 -10.99
N PHE A 127 9.14 -7.51 -10.44
CA PHE A 127 8.61 -7.81 -9.12
C PHE A 127 9.60 -7.33 -8.05
N HIS A 128 9.08 -6.66 -7.01
CA HIS A 128 9.87 -6.23 -5.87
C HIS A 128 9.08 -6.41 -4.56
N THR A 129 9.79 -6.34 -3.44
CA THR A 129 9.20 -6.23 -2.09
C THR A 129 9.58 -4.86 -1.53
N ASP A 130 8.59 -4.09 -1.09
CA ASP A 130 8.80 -2.72 -0.64
C ASP A 130 9.77 -2.64 0.55
N GLY A 131 10.84 -1.85 0.37
CA GLY A 131 11.87 -1.65 1.40
C GLY A 131 12.75 -2.87 1.67
N SER A 132 12.80 -3.86 0.78
CA SER A 132 13.67 -5.04 0.97
C SER A 132 15.18 -4.70 1.06
N PHE A 133 15.58 -3.54 0.55
CA PHE A 133 16.95 -3.01 0.66
C PHE A 133 17.24 -2.34 2.02
N LEU A 134 16.22 -2.12 2.86
CA LEU A 134 16.37 -1.55 4.20
C LEU A 134 16.73 -2.65 5.21
N ALA A 135 17.43 -2.26 6.29
CA ALA A 135 17.74 -3.17 7.39
C ALA A 135 16.47 -3.74 8.08
N LEU A 136 15.38 -2.98 8.05
CA LEU A 136 14.05 -3.40 8.50
C LEU A 136 13.06 -3.24 7.33
N PRO A 137 12.80 -4.31 6.57
CA PRO A 137 11.85 -4.27 5.47
C PRO A 137 10.42 -3.97 5.94
N LYS A 138 9.59 -3.44 5.03
CA LYS A 138 8.18 -3.19 5.35
C LYS A 138 7.44 -4.51 5.51
N ALA A 139 6.62 -4.61 6.55
CA ALA A 139 5.76 -5.78 6.78
C ALA A 139 4.48 -5.77 5.93
N GLY A 140 4.13 -4.62 5.34
CA GLY A 140 2.97 -4.45 4.48
C GLY A 140 2.95 -3.06 3.87
N VAL A 141 2.13 -2.89 2.84
CA VAL A 141 1.91 -1.62 2.14
C VAL A 141 0.41 -1.39 1.97
N ALA A 142 -0.03 -0.15 2.16
CA ALA A 142 -1.39 0.27 1.84
C ALA A 142 -1.33 1.17 0.60
N LEU A 143 -2.08 0.80 -0.45
CA LEU A 143 -2.26 1.62 -1.65
C LEU A 143 -3.67 2.22 -1.62
N TYR A 144 -3.76 3.53 -1.76
CA TYR A 144 -5.01 4.26 -1.81
C TYR A 144 -5.13 5.01 -3.13
N ALA A 145 -6.14 4.65 -3.93
CA ALA A 145 -6.50 5.36 -5.14
C ALA A 145 -7.56 6.41 -4.78
N PRO A 146 -7.23 7.71 -4.76
CA PRO A 146 -8.18 8.73 -4.36
C PRO A 146 -9.30 8.87 -5.39
N MET A 147 -10.54 8.90 -4.92
CA MET A 147 -11.75 9.07 -5.74
C MET A 147 -11.92 10.49 -6.31
N ILE A 148 -10.98 11.39 -6.01
CA ILE A 148 -11.04 12.84 -6.26
C ILE A 148 -10.94 13.20 -7.76
N ASN A 149 -10.48 12.26 -8.59
CA ASN A 149 -10.47 12.44 -10.04
C ASN A 149 -10.78 11.12 -10.76
N PRO A 150 -11.88 11.01 -11.53
CA PRO A 150 -12.17 9.81 -12.31
C PRO A 150 -11.11 9.52 -13.40
N ARG A 151 -10.16 10.44 -13.64
CA ARG A 151 -8.99 10.25 -14.49
C ARG A 151 -7.70 9.88 -13.72
N ALA A 152 -7.76 9.73 -12.39
CA ALA A 152 -6.61 9.33 -11.58
C ALA A 152 -6.18 7.89 -11.86
N LEU A 153 -7.14 7.04 -12.23
CA LEU A 153 -6.88 5.70 -12.71
C LEU A 153 -6.95 5.71 -14.25
N PRO A 154 -6.01 5.05 -14.94
CA PRO A 154 -6.11 4.92 -16.39
C PRO A 154 -7.34 4.07 -16.76
N PRO A 155 -7.98 4.33 -17.91
CA PRO A 155 -9.15 3.56 -18.34
C PRO A 155 -8.81 2.09 -18.66
N GLU A 156 -7.54 1.83 -19.01
CA GLU A 156 -6.98 0.51 -19.27
C GLU A 156 -5.58 0.42 -18.65
N GLY A 157 -5.22 -0.75 -18.14
CA GLY A 157 -3.95 -0.96 -17.44
C GLY A 157 -3.95 -0.38 -16.02
N GLY A 158 -2.75 -0.17 -15.47
CA GLY A 158 -2.58 0.37 -14.11
C GLY A 158 -2.86 -0.63 -12.99
N GLU A 159 -3.01 -1.92 -13.31
CA GLU A 159 -3.16 -2.96 -12.31
C GLU A 159 -1.86 -3.14 -11.51
N THR A 160 -2.00 -3.39 -10.22
CA THR A 160 -0.89 -3.89 -9.41
C THR A 160 -0.94 -5.40 -9.39
N ARG A 161 0.10 -6.06 -9.90
CA ARG A 161 0.23 -7.53 -9.88
C ARG A 161 0.99 -7.96 -8.63
N PHE A 162 0.47 -8.97 -7.95
CA PHE A 162 1.09 -9.56 -6.76
C PHE A 162 1.55 -10.98 -7.08
N ALA A 163 2.70 -11.37 -6.55
CA ALA A 163 3.20 -12.74 -6.59
C ALA A 163 3.49 -13.20 -5.17
N SER A 164 3.12 -14.45 -4.86
CA SER A 164 3.47 -15.06 -3.58
C SER A 164 4.94 -15.49 -3.61
N CYS A 165 5.68 -15.16 -2.55
CA CYS A 165 7.05 -15.65 -2.32
C CYS A 165 7.05 -16.99 -1.55
N ASP A 166 5.90 -17.62 -1.39
CA ASP A 166 5.77 -18.92 -0.74
C ASP A 166 6.54 -20.01 -1.50
N VAL A 167 7.21 -20.87 -0.74
CA VAL A 167 8.03 -21.97 -1.24
C VAL A 167 7.29 -23.31 -1.24
N ASP A 168 6.09 -23.37 -0.65
CA ASP A 168 5.32 -24.62 -0.48
C ASP A 168 4.92 -25.26 -1.83
N GLY A 169 5.00 -24.52 -2.93
CA GLY A 169 4.82 -25.03 -4.30
C GLY A 169 6.11 -25.41 -5.04
N LEU A 170 7.29 -25.22 -4.45
CA LEU A 170 8.57 -25.49 -5.13
C LEU A 170 8.98 -26.97 -5.01
N PRO A 171 9.63 -27.54 -6.05
CA PRO A 171 10.27 -28.85 -5.95
C PRO A 171 11.20 -28.93 -4.74
N ARG A 172 11.11 -30.03 -3.99
CA ARG A 172 11.92 -30.25 -2.78
C ARG A 172 13.42 -30.00 -2.99
N VAL A 173 13.96 -30.38 -4.14
CA VAL A 173 15.37 -30.15 -4.50
C VAL A 173 15.73 -28.66 -4.57
N LEU A 174 14.81 -27.78 -5.00
CA LEU A 174 15.04 -26.34 -5.00
C LEU A 174 14.95 -25.79 -3.58
N VAL A 175 13.96 -26.24 -2.80
CA VAL A 175 13.84 -25.85 -1.37
C VAL A 175 15.10 -26.21 -0.59
N GLU A 176 15.66 -27.42 -0.80
CA GLU A 176 16.90 -27.85 -0.17
C GLU A 176 18.12 -27.03 -0.62
N ARG A 177 18.18 -26.61 -1.89
CA ARG A 177 19.25 -25.72 -2.40
C ARG A 177 19.18 -24.30 -1.86
N LEU A 178 17.98 -23.78 -1.65
CA LEU A 178 17.76 -22.42 -1.11
C LEU A 178 17.98 -22.38 0.41
N ARG A 179 17.87 -23.52 1.09
CA ARG A 179 18.01 -23.61 2.54
C ARG A 179 19.38 -23.13 3.00
N GLY A 180 19.39 -22.09 3.83
CA GLY A 180 20.61 -21.51 4.40
C GLY A 180 21.33 -20.50 3.51
N LEU A 181 20.77 -20.15 2.34
CA LEU A 181 21.27 -19.04 1.54
C LEU A 181 20.74 -17.70 2.07
N SER A 182 21.52 -16.65 1.83
CA SER A 182 21.15 -15.26 2.06
C SER A 182 21.22 -14.50 0.73
N ALA A 183 20.29 -13.57 0.51
CA ALA A 183 20.29 -12.69 -0.64
C ALA A 183 20.79 -11.28 -0.25
N VAL A 184 21.44 -10.60 -1.19
CA VAL A 184 21.75 -9.17 -1.09
C VAL A 184 20.63 -8.42 -1.81
N HIS A 185 20.06 -7.41 -1.14
CA HIS A 185 19.01 -6.56 -1.69
C HIS A 185 19.57 -5.15 -1.87
N SER A 186 19.35 -4.55 -3.05
CA SER A 186 19.83 -3.22 -3.43
C SER A 186 18.78 -2.45 -4.19
#